data_AF-A0A7X7J8E2-F1
#
_entry.id   AF-A0A7X7J8E2-F1
#
_cell.length_a   1.000
_cell.length_b   1.000
_cell.length_c   1.000
_cell.angle_alpha   90.00
_cell.angle_beta   90.00
_cell.angle_gamma   90.00
#
_symmetry.space_group_name_H-M   'P 1'
#
loop_
_entity.id
_entity.type
_entity.pdbx_description
1 polymer ?
#
loop_
_entity_poly.entity_id
_entity_poly.type
_entity_poly.pdbx_seq_one_letter_code
_entity_poly.pdbx_strand_id
1 'polypeptide(L)'
;MIDSLKLCQTLSSLTQNQKKAIASEITYFEGHKDRMDYKTGKALGQPVGSGAIESTCSQYQRRFKLTGQFWSLAGDEAFLALSTLHRNNRWKQLFPHDSQ
;
A
#
# COMPACT_ATOMS: atom_id res chain seq x y z
N MET A 1 -27.77 7.91 17.26
CA MET A 1 -28.18 9.18 16.63
C MET A 1 -27.03 10.14 16.83
N ILE A 2 -26.24 10.41 15.78
CA ILE A 2 -25.15 11.40 15.87
C ILE A 2 -25.83 12.77 16.01
N ASP A 3 -25.61 13.47 17.11
CA ASP A 3 -26.21 14.78 17.35
C ASP A 3 -25.74 15.77 16.28
N SER A 4 -26.64 16.10 15.35
CA SER A 4 -26.41 17.09 14.29
C SER A 4 -25.93 18.43 14.84
N LEU A 5 -26.35 18.78 16.06
CA LEU A 5 -25.92 19.97 16.79
C LEU A 5 -24.42 19.94 17.14
N LYS A 6 -23.91 18.80 17.62
CA LYS A 6 -22.48 18.62 17.91
C LYS A 6 -21.64 18.68 16.64
N LEU A 7 -22.15 18.11 15.53
CA LEU A 7 -21.45 18.14 14.25
C LEU A 7 -21.30 19.58 13.72
N CYS A 8 -22.37 20.36 13.74
CA CYS A 8 -22.35 21.77 13.30
C CYS A 8 -21.42 22.64 14.16
N GLN A 9 -21.44 22.47 15.49
CA GLN A 9 -20.50 23.16 16.38
C GLN A 9 -19.05 22.79 16.07
N THR A 10 -18.77 21.51 15.87
CA THR A 10 -17.42 21.03 15.52
C THR A 10 -16.96 21.57 14.17
N LEU A 11 -17.83 21.59 13.15
CA LEU A 11 -17.49 22.15 11.83
C LEU A 11 -17.26 23.67 11.88
N SER A 12 -17.96 24.37 12.76
CA SER A 12 -17.81 25.82 12.93
C SER A 12 -16.48 26.23 13.56
N SER A 13 -15.91 25.38 14.44
CA SER A 13 -14.64 25.65 15.12
C SER A 13 -13.39 25.28 14.29
N LEU A 14 -13.56 24.62 13.14
CA LEU A 14 -12.44 24.24 12.27
C LEU A 14 -11.86 25.42 11.49
N THR A 15 -10.54 25.43 11.40
CA THR A 15 -9.79 26.33 10.53
C THR A 15 -10.08 26.06 9.06
N GLN A 16 -9.80 27.03 8.19
CA GLN A 16 -9.98 26.88 6.74
C GLN A 16 -9.15 25.72 6.17
N ASN A 17 -7.94 25.51 6.67
CA ASN A 17 -7.08 24.40 6.24
C ASN A 17 -7.71 23.03 6.60
N GLN A 18 -8.29 22.90 7.80
CA GLN A 18 -8.98 21.68 8.21
C GLN A 18 -10.24 21.44 7.36
N LYS A 19 -11.03 22.48 7.08
CA LYS A 19 -12.20 22.37 6.19
C LYS A 19 -11.82 21.91 4.79
N LYS A 20 -10.73 22.46 4.25
CA LYS A 20 -10.20 22.05 2.94
C LYS A 20 -9.71 20.60 2.94
N ALA A 21 -9.00 20.18 4.00
CA ALA A 21 -8.56 18.79 4.14
C ALA A 21 -9.76 17.83 4.18
N ILE A 22 -10.77 18.12 5.00
CA ILE A 22 -11.99 17.31 5.08
C ILE A 22 -12.71 17.24 3.73
N ALA A 23 -12.88 18.37 3.04
CA ALA A 23 -13.51 18.38 1.72
C ALA A 23 -12.74 17.52 0.71
N SER A 24 -11.41 17.54 0.75
CA SER A 24 -10.55 16.69 -0.08
C SER A 24 -10.75 15.20 0.24
N GLU A 25 -10.76 14.83 1.51
CA GLU A 25 -10.98 13.44 1.93
C GLU A 25 -12.39 12.94 1.54
N ILE A 26 -13.42 13.76 1.73
CA ILE A 26 -14.79 13.43 1.29
C ILE A 26 -14.81 13.17 -0.21
N THR A 27 -14.24 14.07 -1.00
CA THR A 27 -14.16 13.93 -2.46
C THR A 27 -13.44 12.65 -2.86
N TYR A 28 -12.35 12.31 -2.16
CA TYR A 28 -11.61 11.07 -2.38
C TYR A 28 -12.47 9.83 -2.08
N PHE A 29 -13.15 9.78 -0.93
CA PHE A 29 -14.00 8.64 -0.56
C PHE A 29 -15.21 8.49 -1.50
N GLU A 30 -15.85 9.59 -1.89
CA GLU A 30 -16.96 9.57 -2.84
C GLU A 30 -16.52 9.04 -4.20
N GLY A 31 -15.39 9.53 -4.73
CA GLY A 31 -14.85 9.08 -6.02
C GLY A 31 -14.33 7.63 -6.03
N HIS A 32 -13.98 7.07 -4.87
CA HIS A 32 -13.44 5.71 -4.74
C HIS A 32 -14.42 4.72 -4.11
N LYS A 33 -15.69 5.09 -3.92
CA LYS A 33 -16.70 4.28 -3.23
C LYS A 33 -16.84 2.87 -3.81
N ASP A 34 -16.77 2.73 -5.13
CA ASP A 34 -16.89 1.45 -5.83
C ASP A 34 -15.73 0.48 -5.53
N ARG A 35 -14.57 1.01 -5.10
CA ARG A 35 -13.41 0.21 -4.69
C ARG A 35 -13.44 -0.21 -3.22
N MET A 36 -14.42 0.26 -2.45
CA MET A 36 -14.51 0.06 -1.00
C MET A 36 -15.53 -1.02 -0.60
N ASP A 37 -15.87 -1.96 -1.50
CA ASP A 37 -16.65 -3.15 -1.13
C ASP A 37 -15.79 -4.18 -0.38
N TYR A 38 -15.40 -3.80 0.83
CA TYR A 38 -14.60 -4.64 1.72
C TYR A 38 -15.33 -5.91 2.15
N LYS A 39 -16.68 -5.91 2.12
CA LYS A 39 -17.48 -7.08 2.48
C LYS A 39 -17.33 -8.18 1.43
N THR A 40 -17.53 -7.83 0.16
CA THR A 40 -17.33 -8.77 -0.96
C THR A 40 -15.87 -9.15 -1.09
N GLY A 41 -14.94 -8.19 -0.98
CA GLY A 41 -13.51 -8.46 -1.02
C GLY A 41 -13.07 -9.47 0.05
N LYS A 42 -13.54 -9.31 1.30
CA LYS A 42 -13.26 -10.26 2.37
C LYS A 42 -13.86 -11.65 2.09
N ALA A 43 -15.06 -11.73 1.54
CA ALA A 43 -15.68 -13.01 1.15
C ALA A 43 -14.90 -13.73 0.04
N LEU A 44 -14.25 -12.98 -0.85
CA LEU A 44 -13.36 -13.50 -1.90
C LEU A 44 -11.93 -13.79 -1.42
N GLY A 45 -11.64 -13.63 -0.13
CA GLY A 45 -10.29 -13.81 0.42
C GLY A 45 -9.28 -12.74 0.00
N GLN A 46 -9.75 -11.59 -0.48
CA GLN A 46 -8.89 -10.48 -0.88
C GLN A 46 -8.34 -9.74 0.33
N PRO A 47 -7.13 -9.14 0.22
CA PRO A 47 -6.59 -8.30 1.27
C PRO A 47 -7.50 -7.08 1.51
N VAL A 48 -7.91 -6.89 2.76
CA VAL A 48 -8.81 -5.79 3.17
C VAL A 48 -8.08 -4.44 3.21
N GLY A 49 -6.74 -4.46 3.29
CA GLY A 49 -5.93 -3.25 3.34
C GLY A 49 -4.62 -3.40 2.58
N SER A 50 -3.93 -2.26 2.41
CA SER A 50 -2.67 -2.16 1.67
C SER A 50 -1.46 -2.71 2.42
N GLY A 51 -1.58 -3.10 3.68
CA GLY A 51 -0.43 -3.45 4.53
C GLY A 51 0.48 -4.55 3.97
N ALA A 52 -0.07 -5.60 3.34
CA ALA A 52 0.74 -6.63 2.70
C ALA A 52 1.55 -6.09 1.50
N ILE A 53 0.94 -5.19 0.72
CA ILE A 53 1.58 -4.52 -0.41
C ILE A 53 2.61 -3.51 0.06
N GLU A 54 2.29 -2.69 1.05
CA GLU A 54 3.20 -1.69 1.64
C GLU A 54 4.41 -2.35 2.31
N SER A 55 4.20 -3.44 3.05
CA SER A 55 5.29 -4.23 3.63
C SER A 55 6.22 -4.78 2.54
N THR A 56 5.65 -5.33 1.48
CA THR A 56 6.42 -5.84 0.33
C THR A 56 7.22 -4.71 -0.33
N CYS A 57 6.59 -3.56 -0.58
CA CYS A 57 7.22 -2.37 -1.13
C CYS A 57 8.38 -1.89 -0.24
N SER A 58 8.17 -1.78 1.07
CA SER A 58 9.19 -1.38 2.04
C SER A 58 10.40 -2.33 2.02
N GLN A 59 10.15 -3.63 1.94
CA GLN A 59 11.20 -4.64 1.88
C GLN A 59 12.04 -4.54 0.60
N TYR A 60 11.43 -4.25 -0.55
CA TYR A 60 12.16 -4.00 -1.79
C TYR A 60 12.91 -2.67 -1.75
N GLN A 61 12.29 -1.59 -1.26
CA GLN A 61 12.97 -0.29 -1.13
C GLN A 61 14.23 -0.39 -0.27
N ARG A 62 14.18 -1.12 0.85
CA ARG A 62 15.35 -1.36 1.70
C ARG A 62 16.44 -2.20 1.03
N ARG A 63 16.10 -2.98 0.00
CA ARG A 63 17.08 -3.79 -0.74
C ARG A 63 17.71 -3.04 -1.92
N PHE A 64 16.97 -2.13 -2.54
CA PHE A 64 17.31 -1.54 -3.84
C PHE A 64 17.55 -0.03 -3.83
N LYS A 65 17.09 0.70 -2.80
CA LYS A 65 17.12 2.17 -2.73
C LYS A 65 17.90 2.71 -1.53
N LEU A 66 18.90 1.98 -1.02
CA LEU A 66 19.81 2.51 -0.01
C LEU A 66 20.87 3.42 -0.63
N THR A 67 21.48 4.27 0.20
CA THR A 67 22.56 5.18 -0.23
C THR A 67 23.68 4.44 -0.95
N GLY A 68 24.08 4.95 -2.11
CA GLY A 68 25.14 4.35 -2.94
C GLY A 68 24.70 3.19 -3.84
N GLN A 69 23.42 2.79 -3.80
CA GLN A 69 22.88 1.80 -4.72
C GLN A 69 22.36 2.46 -5.99
N PHE A 70 23.07 2.25 -7.09
CA PHE A 70 22.67 2.69 -8.43
C PHE A 70 22.65 1.47 -9.34
N TRP A 71 21.60 1.37 -10.15
CA TRP A 71 21.36 0.22 -11.02
C TRP A 71 21.03 0.73 -12.43
N SER A 72 21.50 0.02 -13.45
CA SER A 72 20.94 0.15 -14.79
C SER A 72 19.59 -0.57 -14.84
N LEU A 73 18.73 -0.24 -15.81
CA LEU A 73 17.42 -0.88 -15.98
C LEU A 73 17.51 -2.40 -16.24
N ALA A 74 18.59 -2.88 -16.87
CA ALA A 74 18.80 -4.31 -17.02
C ALA A 74 19.26 -4.95 -15.70
N GLY A 75 20.02 -4.20 -14.89
CA GLY A 75 20.57 -4.68 -13.63
C GLY A 75 19.53 -4.74 -12.52
N ASP A 76 18.68 -3.72 -12.37
CA ASP A 76 17.62 -3.74 -11.35
C ASP A 76 16.56 -4.80 -11.66
N GLU A 77 16.17 -4.99 -12.92
CA GLU A 77 15.23 -6.04 -13.34
C GLU A 77 15.77 -7.43 -12.97
N ALA A 78 17.01 -7.74 -13.35
CA ALA A 78 17.64 -9.02 -13.05
C ALA A 78 17.74 -9.27 -11.53
N PHE A 79 18.19 -8.27 -10.76
CA PHE A 79 18.26 -8.41 -9.30
C PHE A 79 16.88 -8.50 -8.66
N LEU A 80 15.88 -7.76 -9.16
CA LEU A 80 14.50 -7.81 -8.66
C LEU A 80 13.91 -9.21 -8.86
N ALA A 81 14.13 -9.84 -10.02
CA ALA A 81 13.71 -11.21 -10.29
C ALA A 81 14.35 -12.19 -9.29
N LEU A 82 15.67 -12.12 -9.09
CA LEU A 82 16.39 -12.96 -8.12
C LEU A 82 15.87 -12.77 -6.69
N SER A 83 15.73 -11.51 -6.25
CA SER A 83 15.21 -11.19 -4.90
C SER A 83 13.78 -11.71 -4.71
N THR A 84 12.95 -11.61 -5.73
CA THR A 84 11.57 -12.08 -5.71
C THR A 84 11.49 -13.61 -5.61
N LEU A 85 12.30 -14.33 -6.38
CA LEU A 85 12.35 -15.79 -6.29
C LEU A 85 12.84 -16.26 -4.92
N HIS A 86 13.87 -15.61 -4.38
CA HIS A 86 14.38 -15.93 -3.05
C HIS A 86 13.32 -15.72 -1.95
N ARG A 87 12.67 -14.55 -1.94
CA ARG A 87 11.63 -14.20 -0.93
C ARG A 87 10.40 -15.11 -0.99
N ASN A 88 10.06 -15.62 -2.16
CA ASN A 88 8.92 -16.52 -2.35
C ASN A 88 9.30 -18.00 -2.20
N ASN A 89 10.49 -18.34 -1.67
CA ASN A 89 10.98 -19.72 -1.54
C ASN A 89 11.03 -20.48 -2.88
N ARG A 90 11.23 -19.75 -3.98
CA ARG A 90 11.31 -20.28 -5.35
C ARG A 90 12.74 -20.29 -5.90
N TRP A 91 13.73 -20.07 -5.04
CA TRP A 91 15.14 -20.04 -5.41
C TRP A 91 15.60 -21.31 -6.15
N LYS A 92 15.09 -22.48 -5.73
CA LYS A 92 15.37 -23.78 -6.35
C LYS A 92 14.95 -23.88 -7.82
N GLN A 93 14.09 -22.99 -8.32
CA GLN A 93 13.74 -22.94 -9.75
C GLN A 93 14.92 -22.50 -10.62
N LEU A 94 15.84 -21.70 -10.07
CA LEU A 94 17.08 -21.30 -10.74
C LEU A 94 18.26 -22.19 -10.32
N PHE A 95 18.29 -22.61 -9.05
CA PHE A 95 19.38 -23.40 -8.49
C PHE A 95 18.86 -24.71 -7.86
N PRO A 96 18.57 -25.74 -8.68
CA PRO A 96 17.92 -26.97 -8.20
C PRO A 96 18.71 -27.76 -7.16
N HIS A 97 20.04 -27.64 -7.17
CA HIS A 97 20.95 -28.33 -6.25
C HIS A 97 21.29 -27.52 -4.99
N ASP A 98 20.70 -26.34 -4.81
CA ASP A 98 20.93 -25.53 -3.62
C ASP A 98 20.20 -26.16 -2.43
N SER A 99 20.98 -26.86 -1.60
CA SER A 99 20.56 -27.47 -0.35
C SER A 99 20.63 -26.40 0.75
N GLN A 100 19.53 -25.68 0.95
CA GLN A 100 19.33 -24.86 2.16
C GLN A 100 19.40 -25.72 3.42
#